data_AF-A0A1L3ZSH4-F1
#
_entry.id   AF-A0A1L3ZSH4-F1
#
_cell.length_a   1.000
_cell.length_b   1.000
_cell.length_c   1.000
_cell.angle_alpha   90.00
_cell.angle_beta   90.00
_cell.angle_gamma   90.00
#
_symmetry.space_group_name_H-M   'P 1'
#
loop_
_entity.id
_entity.type
_entity.pdbx_description
1 polymer ?
#
loop_
_entity_poly.entity_id
_entity_poly.type
_entity_poly.pdbx_seq_one_letter_code
_entity_poly.pdbx_strand_id
1 'polypeptide(L)'
;MPVVIILLVALLSFGGVGGCMAFYPQYNVYSSRMAGQAQLAEAEGNRQIAVRAAMAKRDSAKMEADAEIIRAKGVAEANRIVAQGLGGPEGYLRYLYINNLENSKGQIIYVPTEAGLPILEAGKRPRPQ
;
A
#
# COMPACT_ATOMS: atom_id res chain seq x y z
N MET A 1 -2.43 81.53 -23.01
CA MET A 1 -1.47 80.41 -22.91
C MET A 1 -1.61 79.57 -21.64
N PRO A 2 -1.63 80.11 -20.40
CA PRO A 2 -1.65 79.27 -19.18
C PRO A 2 -2.97 78.52 -18.93
N VAL A 3 -4.12 79.14 -19.25
CA VAL A 3 -5.45 78.54 -19.03
C VAL A 3 -5.68 77.28 -19.88
N VAL A 4 -5.18 77.28 -21.13
CA VAL A 4 -5.31 76.14 -22.06
C VAL A 4 -4.50 74.93 -21.57
N ILE A 5 -3.33 75.17 -20.98
CA ILE A 5 -2.47 74.12 -20.43
C ILE A 5 -3.14 73.46 -19.21
N ILE A 6 -3.75 74.25 -18.32
CA ILE A 6 -4.46 73.73 -17.14
C ILE A 6 -5.65 72.85 -17.57
N LEU A 7 -6.41 73.26 -18.58
CA LEU A 7 -7.53 72.46 -19.09
C LEU A 7 -7.08 71.13 -19.73
N LEU A 8 -5.97 71.13 -20.46
CA LEU A 8 -5.43 69.90 -21.04
C LEU A 8 -4.95 68.92 -19.98
N VAL A 9 -4.23 69.40 -18.96
CA VAL A 9 -3.79 68.56 -17.84
C VAL A 9 -4.98 68.00 -17.07
N ALA A 10 -6.00 68.83 -16.80
CA ALA A 10 -7.22 68.37 -16.15
C ALA A 10 -7.95 67.28 -16.96
N LEU A 11 -8.06 67.45 -18.28
CA LEU A 11 -8.69 66.46 -19.17
C LEU A 11 -7.91 65.14 -19.21
N LEU A 12 -6.58 65.20 -19.27
CA LEU A 12 -5.71 64.01 -19.27
C LEU A 12 -5.78 63.27 -17.93
N SER A 13 -5.81 64.01 -16.82
CA SER A 13 -5.95 63.46 -15.47
C SER A 13 -7.30 62.77 -15.30
N PHE A 14 -8.38 63.45 -15.70
CA PHE A 14 -9.74 62.94 -15.53
C PHE A 14 -10.04 61.77 -16.47
N GLY A 15 -9.55 61.83 -17.71
CA GLY A 15 -9.64 60.73 -18.68
C GLY A 15 -8.82 59.51 -18.26
N GLY A 16 -7.61 59.72 -17.75
CA GLY A 16 -6.75 58.64 -17.24
C GLY A 16 -7.37 57.93 -16.03
N VAL A 17 -7.81 58.69 -15.02
CA VAL A 17 -8.44 58.13 -13.81
C VAL A 17 -9.77 57.46 -14.16
N GLY A 18 -10.62 58.10 -14.97
CA GLY A 18 -11.90 57.53 -15.40
C GLY A 18 -11.73 56.24 -16.21
N GLY A 19 -10.75 56.20 -17.12
CA GLY A 19 -10.41 55.00 -17.88
C GLY A 19 -9.93 53.87 -16.97
N CYS A 20 -8.97 54.13 -16.07
CA CYS A 20 -8.49 53.13 -15.12
C CYS A 20 -9.64 52.56 -14.26
N MET A 21 -10.54 53.42 -13.77
CA MET A 21 -11.65 53.02 -12.92
C MET A 21 -12.69 52.16 -13.67
N ALA A 22 -12.88 52.38 -14.98
CA ALA A 22 -13.76 51.57 -15.81
C ALA A 22 -13.15 50.19 -16.18
N PHE A 23 -11.84 50.12 -16.44
CA PHE A 23 -11.17 48.88 -16.83
C PHE A 23 -10.79 47.98 -15.65
N TYR A 24 -10.56 48.56 -14.47
CA TYR A 24 -10.18 47.81 -13.26
C TYR A 24 -11.15 46.68 -12.85
N PRO A 25 -12.49 46.89 -12.74
CA PRO A 25 -13.41 45.83 -12.35
C PRO A 25 -13.44 44.68 -13.37
N GLN A 26 -13.33 44.99 -14.67
CA GLN A 26 -13.32 43.99 -15.73
C GLN A 26 -12.05 43.12 -15.67
N TYR A 27 -10.89 43.71 -15.38
CA TYR A 27 -9.64 42.97 -15.19
C TYR A 27 -9.72 42.04 -13.98
N ASN A 28 -10.29 42.49 -12.87
CA ASN A 28 -10.42 41.68 -11.65
C ASN A 28 -11.33 40.45 -11.86
N VAL A 29 -12.42 40.59 -12.61
CA VAL A 29 -13.28 39.44 -12.95
C VAL A 29 -12.55 38.49 -13.89
N TYR A 30 -11.81 39.00 -14.88
CA TYR A 30 -11.03 38.17 -15.79
C TYR A 30 -9.96 37.36 -15.05
N SER A 31 -9.19 38.00 -14.16
CA SER A 31 -8.16 37.31 -13.37
C SER A 31 -8.77 36.26 -12.43
N SER A 32 -9.90 36.56 -11.79
CA SER A 32 -10.63 35.59 -10.96
C SER A 32 -11.13 34.38 -11.76
N ARG A 33 -11.66 34.59 -12.98
CA ARG A 33 -12.08 33.49 -13.87
C ARG A 33 -10.91 32.61 -14.29
N MET A 34 -9.78 33.22 -14.68
CA MET A 34 -8.57 32.48 -15.05
C MET A 34 -8.03 31.69 -13.87
N ALA A 35 -8.05 32.25 -12.66
CA ALA A 35 -7.66 31.54 -11.45
C ALA A 35 -8.58 30.33 -11.17
N GLY A 36 -9.90 30.49 -11.32
CA GLY A 36 -10.85 29.39 -11.15
C GLY A 36 -10.65 28.27 -12.20
N GLN A 37 -10.40 28.64 -13.46
CA GLN A 37 -10.10 27.67 -14.52
C GLN A 37 -8.80 26.91 -14.25
N ALA A 38 -7.75 27.59 -13.77
CA ALA A 38 -6.50 26.96 -13.40
C ALA A 38 -6.69 25.95 -12.25
N GLN A 39 -7.45 26.33 -11.21
CA GLN A 39 -7.74 25.42 -10.09
C GLN A 39 -8.54 24.19 -10.52
N LEU A 40 -9.52 24.35 -11.42
CA LEU A 40 -10.29 23.23 -11.95
C LEU A 40 -9.40 22.28 -12.77
N ALA A 41 -8.57 22.83 -13.67
CA ALA A 41 -7.64 22.03 -14.47
C ALA A 41 -6.63 21.27 -13.59
N GLU A 42 -6.13 21.90 -12.53
CA GLU A 42 -5.25 21.26 -11.55
C GLU A 42 -5.98 20.13 -10.79
N ALA A 43 -7.21 20.37 -10.32
CA ALA A 43 -8.01 19.37 -9.62
C ALA A 43 -8.33 18.15 -10.52
N GLU A 44 -8.64 18.38 -11.79
CA GLU A 44 -8.86 17.33 -12.78
C GLU A 44 -7.57 16.52 -13.02
N GLY A 45 -6.44 17.18 -13.19
CA GLY A 45 -5.13 16.53 -13.33
C GLY A 45 -4.80 15.66 -12.11
N ASN A 46 -4.95 16.21 -10.91
CA ASN A 46 -4.72 15.51 -9.65
C ASN A 46 -5.64 14.29 -9.51
N ARG A 47 -6.92 14.42 -9.88
CA ARG A 47 -7.87 13.29 -9.89
C ARG A 47 -7.43 12.19 -10.86
N GLN A 48 -7.00 12.56 -12.07
CA GLN A 48 -6.52 11.58 -13.06
C GLN A 48 -5.27 10.85 -12.58
N ILE A 49 -4.31 11.57 -11.96
CA ILE A 49 -3.12 10.97 -11.36
C ILE A 49 -3.52 9.97 -10.27
N ALA A 50 -4.41 10.35 -9.36
CA ALA A 50 -4.88 9.49 -8.29
C ALA A 50 -5.57 8.22 -8.81
N VAL A 51 -6.41 8.35 -9.85
CA VAL A 51 -7.09 7.21 -10.48
C VAL A 51 -6.08 6.28 -11.16
N ARG A 52 -5.11 6.82 -11.91
CA ARG A 52 -4.05 6.01 -12.54
C ARG A 52 -3.19 5.30 -11.50
N ALA A 53 -2.82 5.99 -10.42
CA ALA A 53 -2.08 5.39 -9.31
C ALA A 53 -2.87 4.26 -8.63
N ALA A 54 -4.17 4.46 -8.40
CA ALA A 54 -5.05 3.43 -7.83
C ALA A 54 -5.19 2.21 -8.75
N MET A 55 -5.34 2.42 -10.07
CA MET A 55 -5.37 1.33 -11.05
C MET A 55 -4.05 0.56 -11.07
N ALA A 56 -2.92 1.26 -11.12
CA ALA A 56 -1.59 0.63 -11.08
C ALA A 56 -1.41 -0.21 -9.81
N LYS A 57 -1.83 0.31 -8.65
CA LYS A 57 -1.76 -0.42 -7.37
C LYS A 57 -2.63 -1.67 -7.37
N ARG A 58 -3.86 -1.58 -7.90
CA ARG A 58 -4.76 -2.74 -8.04
C ARG A 58 -4.14 -3.81 -8.93
N ASP A 59 -3.59 -3.41 -10.08
CA ASP A 59 -3.03 -4.34 -11.05
C ASP A 59 -1.75 -4.98 -10.49
N SER A 60 -0.90 -4.22 -9.79
CA SER A 60 0.26 -4.75 -9.05
C SER A 60 -0.16 -5.81 -8.02
N ALA A 61 -1.14 -5.48 -7.17
CA ALA A 61 -1.62 -6.40 -6.15
C ALA A 61 -2.20 -7.70 -6.74
N LYS A 62 -2.86 -7.60 -7.91
CA LYS A 62 -3.35 -8.78 -8.64
C LYS A 62 -2.20 -9.65 -9.14
N MET A 63 -1.18 -9.05 -9.75
CA MET A 63 -0.01 -9.79 -10.22
C MET A 63 0.76 -10.44 -9.08
N GLU A 64 0.88 -9.75 -7.94
CA GLU A 64 1.48 -10.30 -6.72
C GLU A 64 0.69 -11.50 -6.19
N ALA A 65 -0.64 -11.41 -6.15
CA ALA A 65 -1.50 -12.52 -5.75
C ALA A 65 -1.38 -13.73 -6.69
N ASP A 66 -1.34 -13.49 -8.00
CA ASP A 66 -1.15 -14.54 -9.00
C ASP A 66 0.23 -15.21 -8.83
N ALA A 67 1.28 -14.41 -8.58
CA ALA A 67 2.62 -14.91 -8.29
C ALA A 67 2.67 -15.76 -7.00
N GLU A 68 1.94 -15.35 -5.96
CA GLU A 68 1.81 -16.13 -4.72
C GLU A 68 1.15 -17.49 -4.97
N ILE A 69 0.09 -17.54 -5.79
CA ILE A 69 -0.56 -18.80 -6.16
C ILE A 69 0.41 -19.73 -6.88
N ILE A 70 1.20 -19.22 -7.84
CA ILE A 70 2.19 -20.01 -8.55
C ILE A 70 3.27 -20.54 -7.58
N ARG A 71 3.75 -19.68 -6.67
CA ARG A 71 4.73 -20.08 -5.66
C ARG A 71 4.18 -21.16 -4.73
N ALA A 72 2.97 -20.99 -4.22
CA ALA A 72 2.31 -21.95 -3.37
C ALA A 72 2.11 -23.31 -4.07
N LYS A 73 1.72 -23.29 -5.36
CA LYS A 73 1.64 -24.51 -6.18
C LYS A 73 3.01 -25.19 -6.32
N GLY A 74 4.07 -24.43 -6.57
CA GLY A 74 5.43 -24.95 -6.65
C GLY A 74 5.90 -25.60 -5.35
N VAL A 75 5.63 -24.97 -4.21
CA VAL A 75 5.93 -25.53 -2.88
C VAL A 75 5.13 -26.80 -2.61
N ALA A 76 3.83 -26.80 -2.93
CA ALA A 76 2.98 -27.98 -2.75
C ALA A 76 3.47 -29.15 -3.61
N GLU A 77 3.84 -28.90 -4.86
CA GLU A 77 4.36 -29.92 -5.76
C GLU A 77 5.73 -30.44 -5.31
N ALA A 78 6.63 -29.56 -4.88
CA ALA A 78 7.91 -29.95 -4.30
C ALA A 78 7.73 -30.85 -3.06
N ASN A 79 6.83 -30.47 -2.15
CA ASN A 79 6.49 -31.28 -0.98
C ASN A 79 5.91 -32.63 -1.38
N ARG A 80 5.04 -32.68 -2.41
CA ARG A 80 4.49 -33.93 -2.93
C ARG A 80 5.58 -34.86 -3.47
N ILE A 81 6.51 -34.33 -4.26
CA ILE A 81 7.64 -35.10 -4.82
C ILE A 81 8.52 -35.66 -3.71
N VAL A 82 8.90 -34.83 -2.74
CA VAL A 82 9.73 -35.27 -1.61
C VAL A 82 9.01 -36.33 -0.78
N ALA A 83 7.72 -36.12 -0.49
CA ALA A 83 6.95 -37.09 0.28
C ALA A 83 6.83 -38.43 -0.45
N GLN A 84 6.61 -38.44 -1.76
CA GLN A 84 6.59 -39.67 -2.55
C GLN A 84 7.95 -40.38 -2.54
N GLY A 85 9.06 -39.64 -2.65
CA GLY A 85 10.41 -40.19 -2.59
C GLY A 85 10.77 -40.80 -1.23
N LEU A 86 10.11 -40.38 -0.16
CA LEU A 86 10.34 -40.87 1.21
C LEU A 86 9.37 -41.98 1.64
N GLY A 87 8.59 -42.56 0.72
CA GLY A 87 7.63 -43.61 1.04
C GLY A 87 6.27 -43.11 1.53
N GLY A 88 5.94 -41.85 1.26
CA GLY A 88 4.65 -41.23 1.55
C GLY A 88 4.70 -40.23 2.73
N PRO A 89 3.51 -39.78 3.19
CA PRO A 89 3.41 -38.73 4.23
C PRO A 89 4.15 -39.05 5.52
N GLU A 90 4.09 -40.31 5.99
CA GLU A 90 4.76 -40.75 7.22
C GLU A 90 6.30 -40.65 7.11
N GLY A 91 6.87 -41.07 5.98
CA GLY A 91 8.30 -40.96 5.75
C GLY A 91 8.77 -39.51 5.66
N TYR A 92 7.94 -38.63 5.08
CA TYR A 92 8.20 -37.20 5.04
C TYR A 92 8.18 -36.55 6.43
N LEU A 93 7.16 -36.86 7.24
CA LEU A 93 7.08 -36.36 8.63
C LEU A 93 8.28 -36.84 9.45
N ARG A 94 8.70 -38.09 9.28
CA ARG A 94 9.90 -38.61 9.97
C ARG A 94 11.18 -37.93 9.52
N TYR A 95 11.33 -37.65 8.22
CA TYR A 95 12.44 -36.86 7.70
C TYR A 95 12.45 -35.44 8.30
N LEU A 96 11.32 -34.74 8.31
CA LEU A 96 11.21 -33.42 8.92
C LEU A 96 11.56 -33.45 10.40
N TYR A 97 11.09 -34.46 11.14
CA TYR A 97 11.43 -34.65 12.55
C TYR A 97 12.94 -34.79 12.77
N ILE A 98 13.59 -35.69 12.02
CA ILE A 98 15.04 -35.93 12.12
C ILE A 98 15.82 -34.66 11.76
N ASN A 99 15.47 -33.99 10.67
CA ASN A 99 16.12 -32.76 10.21
C ASN A 99 15.98 -31.63 11.24
N ASN A 100 14.79 -31.43 11.81
CA ASN A 100 14.59 -30.44 12.87
C ASN A 100 15.36 -30.79 14.15
N LEU A 101 15.47 -32.08 14.50
CA LEU A 101 16.25 -32.53 15.65
C LEU A 101 17.75 -32.26 15.47
N GLU A 102 18.30 -32.53 14.29
CA GLU A 102 19.69 -32.22 13.93
C GLU A 102 19.97 -30.71 14.05
N ASN A 103 19.06 -29.88 13.53
CA ASN A 103 19.21 -28.43 13.58
C ASN A 103 18.99 -27.81 14.97
N SER A 104 18.23 -28.47 15.85
CA SER A 104 17.87 -27.94 17.17
C SER A 104 18.97 -28.08 18.24
N LYS A 105 20.19 -28.52 17.86
CA LYS A 105 21.39 -28.61 18.73
C LYS A 105 21.12 -29.15 20.14
N GLY A 106 20.29 -30.18 20.27
CA GLY A 106 20.06 -30.85 21.55
C GLY A 106 19.04 -30.21 22.49
N GLN A 107 18.05 -29.44 21.99
CA GLN A 107 16.83 -29.21 22.77
C GLN A 107 16.08 -30.54 22.97
N ILE A 108 16.34 -31.21 24.09
CA ILE A 108 15.63 -32.42 24.49
C ILE A 108 14.21 -32.02 24.91
N ILE A 109 13.26 -32.14 24.00
CA ILE A 109 11.83 -32.09 24.34
C ILE A 109 11.47 -33.48 24.87
N TYR A 110 11.50 -33.64 26.20
CA TYR A 110 11.12 -34.88 26.85
C TYR A 110 9.60 -35.06 26.75
N VAL A 111 9.16 -35.96 25.86
CA VAL A 111 7.78 -36.45 25.82
C VAL A 111 7.79 -37.88 26.40
N PRO A 112 7.37 -38.08 27.66
CA PRO A 112 7.40 -39.41 28.27
C PRO A 112 6.40 -40.32 27.54
N THR A 113 6.91 -41.40 26.94
CA THR A 113 6.08 -42.43 26.29
C THR A 113 6.61 -43.82 26.63
N GLU A 114 5.71 -44.73 26.97
CA GLU A 114 5.96 -46.18 26.90
C GLU A 114 5.17 -46.68 25.68
N ALA A 115 5.87 -47.04 24.60
CA ALA A 115 5.28 -47.46 23.31
C ALA A 115 4.52 -46.38 22.48
N GLY A 116 4.91 -45.10 22.56
CA GLY A 116 4.43 -44.06 21.63
C GLY A 116 3.08 -43.42 21.98
N LEU A 117 2.48 -43.77 23.12
CA LEU A 117 1.34 -43.06 23.70
C LEU A 117 1.77 -42.30 24.96
N PRO A 118 1.27 -41.07 25.22
CA PRO A 118 1.55 -40.35 26.46
C PRO A 118 1.17 -41.19 27.68
N ILE A 119 2.06 -41.29 28.67
CA ILE A 119 1.85 -42.05 29.91
C ILE A 119 0.52 -41.68 30.58
N LEU A 120 -0.40 -42.64 30.62
CA LEU A 120 -1.74 -42.48 31.21
C LEU A 120 -1.75 -42.66 32.74
N GLU A 121 -0.60 -42.97 33.34
CA GLU A 121 -0.48 -43.41 34.74
C GLU A 121 0.10 -42.36 35.69
N ALA A 122 0.36 -41.14 35.20
CA ALA A 122 0.90 -40.03 35.98
C ALA A 122 0.02 -39.56 37.17
N GLY A 123 -1.14 -40.19 37.42
CA GLY A 123 -2.07 -39.86 38.50
C GLY A 123 -2.10 -40.81 39.70
N LYS A 124 -1.48 -42.00 39.66
CA LYS A 124 -1.59 -42.96 40.79
C LYS A 124 -0.45 -42.81 41.78
N ARG A 125 -0.46 -41.73 42.57
CA ARG A 125 0.26 -41.71 43.85
C ARG A 125 -0.51 -42.55 44.87
N PRO A 126 0.04 -43.65 45.43
CA PRO A 126 -0.53 -44.24 46.62
C PRO A 126 -0.35 -43.23 47.76
N ARG A 127 -1.45 -42.87 48.41
CA ARG A 127 -1.42 -42.04 49.62
C ARG A 127 -0.73 -42.86 50.72
N PRO A 128 0.35 -42.38 51.36
CA PRO A 128 0.95 -43.08 52.49
C PRO A 128 -0.09 -43.21 53.60
N GLN A 129 -0.19 -44.41 54.18
CA GLN A 129 -1.03 -44.69 55.35
C GLN A 129 -0.45 -44.04 56.59
#